data_AF-A0A952DB15-F1
#
_entry.id   AF-A0A952DB15-F1
#
_cell.length_a   1.000
_cell.length_b   1.000
_cell.length_c   1.000
_cell.angle_alpha   90.00
_cell.angle_beta   90.00
_cell.angle_gamma   90.00
#
_symmetry.space_group_name_H-M   'P 1'
#
loop_
_entity.id
_entity.type
_entity.pdbx_description
1 polymer ?
#
loop_
_entity_poly.entity_id
_entity_poly.type
_entity_poly.pdbx_seq_one_letter_code
_entity_poly.pdbx_strand_id
1 'polypeptide(L)' 'MNAAAALPAGGALVQLNSRIPHFLLPKLTEQGFTYRVHEAASDRVHVLIQRP' A
#
# COMPACT_ATOMS: atom_id res chain seq x y z
N MET A 1 14.50 5.12 -0.27
CA MET A 1 13.50 6.06 -0.84
C MET A 1 12.12 5.43 -0.68
N ASN A 2 11.16 6.09 -0.02
CA ASN A 2 9.80 5.55 0.21
C ASN A 2 8.84 6.11 -0.85
N ALA A 3 8.39 5.31 -1.81
CA ALA A 3 7.54 5.75 -2.93
C ALA A 3 6.21 6.39 -2.46
N ALA A 4 5.60 5.88 -1.40
CA ALA A 4 4.37 6.44 -0.83
C ALA A 4 4.53 7.89 -0.34
N ALA A 5 5.70 8.27 0.17
CA ALA A 5 5.96 9.62 0.65
C ALA A 5 5.99 10.67 -0.48
N ALA A 6 6.22 10.23 -1.72
CA ALA A 6 6.22 11.09 -2.89
C ALA A 6 4.83 11.23 -3.55
N LEU A 7 3.80 10.56 -3.04
CA LEU A 7 2.45 10.67 -3.60
C LEU A 7 1.91 12.10 -3.43
N PRO A 8 1.32 12.72 -4.47
CA PRO A 8 0.56 13.95 -4.30
C PRO A 8 -0.72 13.67 -3.47
N ALA A 9 -1.32 14.72 -2.91
CA ALA A 9 -2.62 14.61 -2.24
C ALA A 9 -3.67 14.03 -3.20
N GLY A 10 -4.52 13.14 -2.71
CA GLY A 10 -5.46 12.35 -3.54
C GLY A 10 -4.80 11.31 -4.48
N GLY A 11 -3.47 11.21 -4.48
CA GLY A 11 -2.72 10.26 -5.31
C GLY A 11 -2.80 8.82 -4.79
N ALA A 12 -2.54 7.87 -5.69
CA ALA A 12 -2.55 6.44 -5.37
C ALA A 12 -1.29 5.72 -5.88
N LEU A 13 -0.87 4.69 -5.16
CA LEU A 13 0.22 3.76 -5.50
C LEU A 13 -0.31 2.34 -5.42
N VAL A 14 -0.02 1.51 -6.42
CA VAL A 14 -0.27 0.06 -6.35
C VAL A 14 1.05 -0.65 -6.10
N GLN A 15 1.14 -1.37 -4.99
CA GLN A 15 2.30 -2.21 -4.66
C GLN A 15 1.96 -3.68 -4.95
N LEU A 16 2.77 -4.31 -5.80
CA LEU A 16 2.69 -5.74 -6.09
C LEU A 16 3.59 -6.50 -5.12
N ASN A 17 3.04 -7.48 -4.42
CA ASN A 17 3.75 -8.29 -3.44
C ASN A 17 3.46 -9.77 -3.71
N SER A 18 4.35 -10.65 -3.28
CA SER A 18 4.07 -12.09 -3.30
C SER A 18 3.19 -12.54 -2.13
N ARG A 19 3.12 -11.74 -1.07
CA ARG A 19 2.35 -11.97 0.16
C ARG A 19 1.91 -10.64 0.78
N ILE A 20 0.98 -10.69 1.73
CA ILE A 20 0.54 -9.51 2.47
C ILE A 20 1.72 -8.93 3.28
N PRO A 21 2.07 -7.63 3.13
CA PRO A 21 3.17 -7.03 3.87
C PRO A 21 2.71 -6.57 5.26
N HIS A 22 2.52 -7.51 6.19
CA HIS A 22 1.96 -7.26 7.53
C HIS A 22 2.69 -6.15 8.32
N PHE A 23 4.00 -5.99 8.13
CA PHE A 23 4.78 -4.95 8.82
C PHE A 23 4.57 -3.54 8.26
N LEU A 24 4.15 -3.43 6.99
CA LEU A 24 3.99 -2.15 6.28
C LEU A 24 2.62 -1.54 6.57
N LEU A 25 1.59 -2.37 6.64
CA LEU A 25 0.20 -1.90 6.78
C LEU A 25 -0.02 -0.99 8.00
N PRO A 26 0.48 -1.32 9.22
CA PRO A 26 0.35 -0.42 10.37
C PRO A 26 1.07 0.92 10.17
N LYS A 27 2.24 0.90 9.52
CA LYS A 27 3.02 2.12 9.24
C LYS A 27 2.31 3.05 8.26
N LEU A 28 1.59 2.49 7.28
CA LEU A 28 0.78 3.29 6.35
C LEU A 28 -0.31 4.06 7.09
N THR A 29 -1.01 3.40 8.01
CA THR A 29 -2.04 4.04 8.84
C THR A 29 -1.47 5.08 9.80
N GLU A 30 -0.33 4.78 10.45
CA GLU A 30 0.37 5.74 11.32
C GLU A 30 0.80 7.00 10.55
N GLN A 31 1.12 6.85 9.26
CA GLN A 31 1.50 7.95 8.37
C GLN A 31 0.30 8.64 7.69
N GLY A 32 -0.94 8.24 8.03
CA GLY A 32 -2.16 8.85 7.50
C GLY A 32 -2.55 8.42 6.09
N PHE A 33 -1.92 7.39 5.53
CA PHE A 33 -2.36 6.76 4.29
C PHE A 33 -3.53 5.82 4.56
N THR A 34 -4.39 5.65 3.56
CA THR A 34 -5.37 4.56 3.53
C THR A 34 -4.89 3.47 2.58
N TYR A 35 -5.32 2.23 2.81
CA TYR A 35 -4.95 1.13 1.92
C TYR A 35 -6.08 0.11 1.73
N ARG A 36 -6.00 -0.65 0.63
CA ARG A 36 -6.81 -1.84 0.37
C ARG A 36 -5.90 -2.98 -0.06
N VAL A 37 -6.15 -4.17 0.46
CA VAL A 37 -5.43 -5.40 0.10
C VAL A 37 -6.33 -6.25 -0.79
N HIS A 38 -5.78 -6.72 -1.91
CA HIS A 38 -6.44 -7.64 -2.82
C HIS A 38 -5.49 -8.81 -3.12
N GLU A 39 -5.85 -10.01 -2.66
CA GLU A 39 -5.14 -11.25 -2.98
C GLU A 39 -5.60 -11.72 -4.37
N ALA A 40 -4.82 -11.39 -5.40
CA ALA A 40 -5.13 -11.70 -6.79
C ALA A 40 -4.85 -13.17 -7.14
N ALA A 41 -3.88 -13.80 -6.47
CA ALA A 41 -3.54 -15.21 -6.57
C ALA A 41 -2.79 -15.67 -5.31
N SER A 42 -2.54 -16.98 -5.17
CA SER A 42 -1.82 -17.56 -4.02
C SER A 42 -0.42 -17.00 -3.80
N ASP A 43 0.20 -16.43 -4.83
CA ASP A 43 1.53 -15.82 -4.82
C ASP A 43 1.52 -14.34 -5.24
N ARG A 44 0.34 -13.70 -5.23
CA ARG A 44 0.19 -12.33 -5.74
C ARG A 44 -0.83 -11.53 -4.94
N VAL A 45 -0.33 -10.50 -4.30
CA VAL A 45 -1.09 -9.56 -3.47
C VAL A 45 -0.87 -8.15 -3.98
N HIS A 46 -1.95 -7.46 -4.30
CA HIS A 46 -1.95 -6.05 -4.62
C HIS A 46 -2.34 -5.25 -3.39
N VAL A 47 -1.53 -4.25 -3.06
CA VAL A 47 -1.86 -3.27 -2.03
C VAL A 47 -2.04 -1.92 -2.72
N LEU A 48 -3.28 -1.44 -2.77
CA LEU A 48 -3.59 -0.08 -3.19
C LEU A 48 -3.38 0.83 -1.98
N ILE A 49 -2.50 1.81 -2.10
CA ILE A 49 -2.17 2.79 -1.07
C ILE A 49 -2.62 4.15 -1.59
N GLN A 50 -3.35 4.91 -0.78
CA GLN A 50 -3.90 6.21 -1.17
C GLN A 50 -3.50 7.26 -0.16
N ARG A 51 -3.02 8.41 -0.68
CA ARG A 51 -2.85 9.62 0.11
C ARG A 51 -4.20 10.36 0.14
N PRO A 52 -4.74 10.69 1.32
CA PRO A 52 -5.92 11.54 1.41
C PRO A 52 -5.79 12.85 0.63
#